data_AF-A0A4U5P0D4-F1
#
_entry.id   AF-A0A4U5P0D4-F1
#
_cell.length_a   1.000
_cell.length_b   1.000
_cell.length_c   1.000
_cell.angle_alpha   90.00
_cell.angle_beta   90.00
_cell.angle_gamma   90.00
#
_symmetry.space_group_name_H-M   'P 1'
#
loop_
_entity.id
_entity.type
_entity.pdbx_description
1 polymer ?
#
loop_
_entity_poly.entity_id
_entity_poly.type
_entity_poly.pdbx_seq_one_letter_code
_entity_poly.pdbx_strand_id
1 'polypeptide(L)'
;MAQTTLRSQDYVSALLYFVVVCSVATGATAATLAKGGCKLIGHTHVIDELGCDLVAVKVNRCSGYCWSFSFPNPKMDNQLTVHAKCCRMLETEMVLQGLANNRG
;
A
#
# COMPACT_ATOMS: atom_id res chain seq x y z
N MET A 1 32.63 47.67 -14.16
CA MET A 1 31.77 46.60 -14.70
C MET A 1 31.98 45.27 -13.96
N ALA A 2 31.99 45.27 -12.62
CA ALA A 2 32.38 44.08 -11.82
C ALA A 2 31.31 43.63 -10.80
N GLN A 3 30.15 44.29 -10.76
CA GLN A 3 29.11 44.03 -9.75
C GLN A 3 27.99 43.09 -10.23
N THR A 4 27.94 42.76 -11.52
CA THR A 4 26.90 41.88 -12.11
C THR A 4 27.21 40.39 -12.03
N THR A 5 28.47 40.00 -11.83
CA THR A 5 28.92 38.59 -11.81
C THR A 5 28.67 37.89 -10.47
N LEU A 6 28.82 38.59 -9.34
CA LEU A 6 28.59 38.04 -8.00
C LEU A 6 27.13 37.60 -7.80
N ARG A 7 26.18 38.47 -8.18
CA ARG A 7 24.74 38.18 -8.08
C ARG A 7 24.35 36.96 -8.91
N SER A 8 24.98 36.76 -10.07
CA SER A 8 24.74 35.60 -10.95
C SER A 8 25.24 34.28 -10.36
N GLN A 9 26.33 34.30 -9.60
CA GLN A 9 26.96 33.09 -9.05
C GLN A 9 26.12 32.49 -7.90
N ASP A 10 25.51 33.35 -7.08
CA ASP A 10 24.64 32.94 -5.97
C ASP A 10 23.31 32.34 -6.45
N TYR A 11 22.80 32.78 -7.61
CA TYR A 11 21.59 32.19 -8.20
C TYR A 11 21.84 30.78 -8.77
N VAL A 12 23.00 30.55 -9.40
CA VAL A 12 23.33 29.24 -9.98
C VAL A 12 23.55 28.20 -8.88
N SER A 13 24.24 28.56 -7.81
CA SER A 13 24.43 27.67 -6.65
C SER A 13 23.10 27.34 -5.96
N ALA A 14 22.21 28.32 -5.79
CA ALA A 14 20.87 28.10 -5.24
C ALA A 14 20.01 27.18 -6.14
N LEU A 15 20.06 27.37 -7.46
CA LEU A 15 19.35 26.51 -8.41
C LEU A 15 19.86 25.06 -8.37
N LEU A 16 21.17 24.86 -8.34
CA LEU A 16 21.76 23.52 -8.22
C LEU A 16 21.36 22.85 -6.89
N TYR A 17 21.36 23.60 -5.80
CA TYR A 17 20.93 23.09 -4.49
C TYR A 17 19.46 22.68 -4.50
N PHE A 18 18.60 23.50 -5.12
CA PHE A 18 17.17 23.20 -5.25
C PHE A 18 16.93 21.93 -6.09
N VAL A 19 17.63 21.77 -7.21
CA VAL A 19 17.54 20.57 -8.06
C VAL A 19 17.96 19.32 -7.29
N VAL A 20 19.07 19.36 -6.55
CA VAL A 20 19.54 18.22 -5.74
C VAL A 20 18.52 17.86 -4.64
N VAL A 21 17.98 18.85 -3.93
CA VAL A 21 16.97 18.62 -2.89
C VAL A 21 15.68 18.02 -3.46
N CYS A 22 15.19 18.52 -4.61
CA CYS A 22 14.03 17.95 -5.30
C CYS A 22 14.25 16.51 -5.78
N SER A 23 15.46 16.18 -6.22
CA SER A 23 15.83 14.83 -6.67
C SER A 23 15.77 13.81 -5.53
N VAL A 24 16.27 14.19 -4.34
CA VAL A 24 16.25 13.33 -3.15
C VAL A 24 14.82 13.15 -2.62
N ALA A 25 14.02 14.23 -2.64
CA ALA A 25 12.62 14.18 -2.20
C ALA A 25 11.73 13.28 -3.08
N THR A 26 11.94 13.29 -4.40
CA THR A 26 11.18 12.45 -5.34
C THR A 26 11.61 10.97 -5.31
N GLY A 27 12.88 10.67 -5.03
CA GLY A 27 13.35 9.29 -4.87
C GLY A 27 12.71 8.57 -3.67
N ALA A 28 12.47 9.28 -2.57
CA ALA A 28 11.88 8.72 -1.36
C ALA A 28 10.40 8.31 -1.54
N THR A 29 9.64 9.04 -2.36
CA THR A 29 8.20 8.75 -2.61
C THR A 29 7.99 7.67 -3.68
N ALA A 30 8.91 7.53 -4.65
CA ALA A 30 8.87 6.44 -5.62
C ALA A 30 9.13 5.07 -4.97
N ALA A 31 10.00 5.02 -3.96
CA ALA A 31 10.35 3.79 -3.24
C ALA A 31 9.19 3.21 -2.42
N THR A 32 8.28 4.04 -1.90
CA THR A 32 7.09 3.57 -1.17
C THR A 32 6.01 3.05 -2.12
N LEU A 33 5.89 3.62 -3.32
CA LEU A 33 4.93 3.18 -4.32
C LEU A 33 5.36 1.89 -5.04
N ALA A 34 6.66 1.66 -5.22
CA ALA A 34 7.20 0.50 -5.93
C ALA A 34 7.33 -0.77 -5.06
N LYS A 35 7.37 -0.66 -3.73
CA LYS A 35 7.74 -1.79 -2.84
C LYS A 35 6.56 -2.49 -2.16
N GLY A 36 5.33 -2.02 -2.37
CA GLY A 36 4.14 -2.51 -1.68
C GLY A 36 3.18 -3.32 -2.56
N GLY A 37 3.58 -4.51 -3.02
CA GLY A 37 2.66 -5.42 -3.71
C GLY A 37 1.66 -6.11 -2.76
N CYS A 38 0.61 -6.72 -3.32
CA CYS A 38 -0.31 -7.61 -2.60
C CYS A 38 0.37 -8.97 -2.38
N LYS A 39 0.50 -9.41 -1.12
CA LYS A 39 1.15 -10.67 -0.75
C LYS A 39 0.26 -11.53 0.14
N LEU A 40 0.50 -12.84 0.08
CA LEU A 40 -0.04 -13.81 1.03
C LEU A 40 0.80 -13.77 2.32
N ILE A 41 0.13 -13.70 3.47
CA ILE A 41 0.74 -13.73 4.80
C ILE A 41 0.09 -14.83 5.63
N GLY A 42 0.88 -15.54 6.44
CA GLY A 42 0.34 -16.47 7.44
C GLY A 42 -0.26 -15.69 8.62
N HIS A 43 -1.43 -16.12 9.07
CA HIS A 43 -2.17 -15.53 10.19
C HIS A 43 -2.69 -16.65 11.08
N THR A 44 -2.60 -16.48 12.40
CA THR A 44 -3.21 -17.44 13.33
C THR A 44 -4.60 -16.93 13.70
N HIS A 45 -5.63 -17.67 13.33
CA HIS A 45 -7.01 -17.36 13.66
C HIS A 45 -7.45 -18.29 14.80
N VAL A 46 -8.06 -17.73 15.84
CA VAL A 46 -8.58 -18.50 16.96
C VAL A 46 -10.08 -18.68 16.73
N ILE A 47 -10.53 -19.93 16.73
CA ILE A 47 -11.94 -20.30 16.65
C ILE A 47 -12.45 -20.41 18.08
N ASP A 48 -13.46 -19.60 18.39
CA ASP A 48 -14.14 -19.57 19.68
C ASP A 48 -15.61 -19.90 19.46
N GLU A 49 -16.00 -21.12 19.83
CA GLU A 49 -17.36 -21.65 19.68
C GLU A 49 -17.93 -22.02 21.06
N LEU A 50 -19.21 -21.71 21.27
CA LEU A 50 -19.81 -21.74 22.60
C LEU A 50 -19.94 -23.18 23.17
N GLY A 51 -19.12 -23.51 24.17
CA GLY A 51 -19.09 -24.82 24.81
C GLY A 51 -18.08 -25.80 24.20
N CYS A 52 -17.27 -25.34 23.26
CA CYS A 52 -16.13 -26.08 22.72
C CYS A 52 -14.81 -25.52 23.25
N ASP A 53 -13.71 -26.25 23.07
CA ASP A 53 -12.38 -25.78 23.41
C ASP A 53 -11.84 -24.79 22.37
N LEU A 54 -11.01 -23.84 22.82
CA LEU A 54 -10.41 -22.80 21.98
C LEU A 54 -9.33 -23.42 21.08
N VAL A 55 -9.48 -23.29 19.76
CA VAL A 55 -8.52 -23.85 18.81
C VAL A 55 -7.90 -22.75 17.95
N ALA A 56 -6.57 -22.73 17.90
CA ALA A 56 -5.81 -21.82 17.04
C ALA A 56 -5.45 -22.51 15.72
N VAL A 57 -5.97 -22.00 14.61
CA VAL A 57 -5.68 -22.48 13.25
C VAL A 57 -4.78 -21.51 12.50
N LYS A 58 -3.83 -22.04 11.72
CA LYS A 58 -2.98 -21.23 10.85
C LYS A 58 -3.64 -21.11 9.48
N VAL A 59 -4.04 -19.90 9.13
CA VAL A 59 -4.71 -19.57 7.86
C VAL A 59 -3.90 -18.54 7.10
N ASN A 60 -4.08 -18.49 5.79
CA ASN A 60 -3.47 -17.47 4.96
C ASN A 60 -4.38 -16.23 4.87
N ARG A 61 -3.80 -15.05 4.79
CA ARG A 61 -4.50 -13.76 4.56
C ARG A 61 -3.77 -12.97 3.49
N CYS A 62 -4.47 -12.10 2.79
CA CYS A 62 -3.84 -11.16 1.85
C CYS A 62 -3.55 -9.82 2.53
N SER A 63 -2.38 -9.25 2.29
CA SER A 63 -1.97 -7.94 2.79
C SER A 63 -1.07 -7.23 1.79
N GLY A 64 -1.29 -5.94 1.58
CA GLY A 64 -0.47 -5.13 0.69
C GLY A 64 -1.25 -4.01 0.02
N TYR A 65 -0.58 -3.33 -0.90
CA TYR A 65 -1.16 -2.22 -1.64
C TYR A 65 -1.43 -2.63 -3.09
N CYS A 66 -2.42 -1.98 -3.70
CA CYS A 66 -2.77 -2.17 -5.09
C CYS A 66 -2.97 -0.81 -5.75
N TRP A 67 -2.72 -0.74 -7.06
CA TRP A 67 -2.91 0.48 -7.81
C TRP A 67 -4.39 0.83 -7.95
N SER A 68 -4.69 2.11 -7.69
CA SER A 68 -5.99 2.72 -7.93
C SER A 68 -5.79 4.05 -8.64
N PHE A 69 -6.51 4.27 -9.74
CA PHE A 69 -6.50 5.55 -10.44
C PHE A 69 -7.94 6.01 -10.69
N SER A 70 -8.11 7.32 -10.66
CA SER A 70 -9.41 7.96 -10.87
C SER A 70 -9.28 8.97 -11.98
N PHE A 71 -10.22 8.99 -12.92
CA PHE A 71 -10.22 9.88 -14.07
C PHE A 71 -11.61 10.47 -14.29
N PRO A 72 -11.70 11.74 -14.74
CA PRO A 72 -12.98 12.37 -15.05
C PRO A 72 -13.66 11.64 -16.20
N ASN A 73 -14.97 11.41 -16.08
CA ASN A 73 -15.74 10.72 -17.10
C ASN A 73 -16.10 11.69 -18.24
N PRO A 74 -15.62 11.49 -19.48
CA PRO A 74 -15.89 12.42 -20.59
C PRO A 74 -17.34 12.37 -21.09
N LYS A 75 -18.16 11.42 -20.64
CA LYS A 75 -19.56 11.26 -21.07
C LYS A 75 -20.58 11.78 -20.07
N MET A 76 -20.18 12.05 -18.83
CA MET A 76 -21.06 12.45 -17.73
C MET A 76 -20.40 13.60 -16.99
N ASP A 77 -20.93 14.82 -17.15
CA ASP A 77 -20.47 15.99 -16.40
C ASP A 77 -20.52 15.69 -14.89
N ASN A 78 -19.44 16.01 -14.18
CA ASN A 78 -19.27 15.84 -12.74
C ASN A 78 -19.24 14.39 -12.19
N GLN A 79 -18.99 13.36 -13.02
CA GLN A 79 -18.69 12.01 -12.52
C GLN A 79 -17.21 11.64 -12.65
N LEU A 80 -16.65 11.07 -11.58
CA LEU A 80 -15.31 10.50 -11.56
C LEU A 80 -15.41 8.97 -11.73
N THR A 81 -14.75 8.43 -12.74
CA THR A 81 -14.60 6.98 -12.88
C THR A 81 -13.37 6.53 -12.13
N VAL A 82 -13.54 5.53 -11.26
CA VAL A 82 -12.47 4.97 -10.44
C VAL A 82 -12.16 3.56 -10.93
N HIS A 83 -10.90 3.31 -11.26
CA HIS A 83 -10.40 1.97 -11.52
C HIS A 83 -9.43 1.58 -10.40
N ALA A 84 -9.91 0.74 -9.49
CA ALA A 84 -9.15 0.24 -8.36
C ALA A 84 -9.28 -1.27 -8.27
N LYS A 85 -8.19 -1.94 -7.91
CA LYS A 85 -8.20 -3.37 -7.54
C LYS A 85 -7.87 -3.48 -6.07
N CYS A 86 -8.67 -4.23 -5.30
CA CYS A 86 -8.36 -4.51 -3.90
C CYS A 86 -7.48 -5.77 -3.80
N CYS A 87 -6.54 -5.77 -2.86
CA CYS A 87 -5.76 -6.95 -2.50
C CYS A 87 -6.68 -7.98 -1.85
N ARG A 88 -6.95 -9.10 -2.54
CA ARG A 88 -7.88 -10.13 -2.08
C ARG A 88 -7.37 -11.53 -2.39
N MET A 89 -7.92 -12.50 -1.67
CA MET A 89 -7.69 -13.93 -1.91
C MET A 89 -8.38 -14.35 -3.21
N LEU A 90 -7.68 -15.09 -4.08
CA LEU A 90 -8.20 -15.59 -5.36
C LEU A 90 -8.60 -17.06 -5.30
N GLU A 91 -7.86 -17.84 -4.51
CA GLU A 91 -8.05 -19.27 -4.34
C GLU A 91 -8.23 -19.56 -2.85
N THR A 92 -9.22 -20.39 -2.53
CA THR A 92 -9.60 -20.73 -1.17
C THR A 92 -9.69 -22.23 -1.04
N GLU A 93 -8.95 -22.79 -0.09
CA GLU A 93 -9.06 -24.19 0.29
C GLU A 93 -9.85 -24.30 1.61
N MET A 94 -10.70 -25.31 1.68
CA MET A 94 -11.53 -25.58 2.86
C MET A 94 -10.85 -26.62 3.76
N VAL A 95 -10.73 -26.28 5.05
CA VAL A 95 -10.14 -27.18 6.06
C VAL A 95 -11.21 -27.43 7.13
N LEU A 96 -11.51 -28.70 7.39
CA LEU A 96 -12.42 -29.10 8.46
C LEU A 96 -11.63 -29.25 9.76
N GLN A 97 -12.01 -28.48 10.78
CA GLN A 97 -11.44 -28.55 12.12
C GLN A 97 -12.50 -29.07 13.10
N GLY A 98 -12.26 -30.25 13.68
CA GLY A 98 -13.07 -30.75 14.78
C GLY A 98 -12.76 -29.99 16.06
N LEU A 99 -13.80 -29.59 16.80
CA LEU A 99 -13.67 -28.97 18.12
C LEU A 99 -14.08 -29.97 19.20
N ALA A 100 -13.28 -30.06 20.26
CA ALA A 100 -13.64 -30.86 21.42
C ALA A 100 -14.74 -30.14 22.21
N ASN A 101 -15.86 -30.81 22.45
CA ASN A 101 -16.94 -30.28 23.27
C ASN A 101 -16.57 -30.42 24.76
N ASN A 102 -16.68 -29.33 25.50
CA ASN A 102 -16.43 -29.28 26.94
C ASN A 102 -17.71 -29.49 27.77
N ARG A 103 -18.88 -29.68 27.13
CA ARG A 103 -20.09 -30.17 27.80
C ARG A 103 -19.97 -31.70 27.94
N GLY A 104 -19.48 -32.12 29.11
CA GLY A 104 -19.51 -33.52 29.56
C GLY A 104 -20.92 -34.07 29.69
#